data_AF-A0A2P6RMK4-F1
#
_entry.id   AF-A0A2P6RMK4-F1
#
_cell.length_a   1.000
_cell.length_b   1.000
_cell.length_c   1.000
_cell.angle_alpha   90.00
_cell.angle_beta   90.00
_cell.angle_gamma   90.00
#
_symmetry.space_group_name_H-M   'P 1'
#
loop_
_entity.id
_entity.type
_entity.pdbx_description
1 polymer ?
#
loop_
_entity_poly.entity_id
_entity_poly.type
_entity_poly.pdbx_seq_one_letter_code
_entity_poly.pdbx_strand_id
1 'polypeptide(L)'
;MVQYKMSNNDSNPPFSLTLFILFFFLSLPAFSSSLKSLKNEEDFFSSDAGYLVRRAQRRALVQTEYGEISSIDVTDGRRGPYHVQFIIMEPNSLFLPVLLHSDMVFYVHTGSGRLNWAHGKDDQINEVPLKQGDIHRLRPGSVFFVQSDLQTERQKLRINAIFANSDDDVFDPTIGAYSSVRDLVRGFDTKILRSAFQVSEDVIKSITNSTDQSAIIHAVPTKKETFWDLEARFLKTFIGASYDGMALNKKKHKKKEKSKTYNIFDEDPDFKNCNGWSLTVNERNSPSLTGSNIGLFMVNLTKGSMMGPHWNPRATEIAVVLQGQGMVRVVCASTAKRSECRNLRFRVHEGDVFAVPMFHPMAQMSYNNDSFVFMGFSTTTRRNYPQFLAGKYSVLQTLNRQVLAVSLNVTNTTIDQLLAAQTESIILDCTSCAEKEEKVMLEEIEKEREEEEAKKREEQRKREEEQRKREEEQRQREEEEARKKEEEEERRKREEEEERRKREEEEEEERRRREEERREEEEQERERQQEEGGEAAEREQEEARRQEEEAESEKEDTRRQQQEEYSKRKEKEAQTEQEEARKQQEEIEGRTRPEEQETEGDQRFDGEAGRREI
;
A
#
# COMPACT_ATOMS: atom_id res chain seq x y z
N MET A 1 74.75 4.50 5.46
CA MET A 1 74.57 3.08 5.09
C MET A 1 73.27 3.00 4.28
N VAL A 2 73.38 2.96 2.94
CA VAL A 2 73.21 1.76 2.08
C VAL A 2 71.75 1.27 2.12
N GLN A 3 70.84 1.59 1.18
CA GLN A 3 70.73 1.36 -0.29
C GLN A 3 70.38 -0.08 -0.78
N TYR A 4 69.19 -0.18 -1.40
CA TYR A 4 68.87 -0.75 -2.73
C TYR A 4 69.27 -2.18 -3.17
N LYS A 5 68.25 -2.99 -3.52
CA LYS A 5 67.98 -3.76 -4.80
C LYS A 5 67.08 -4.98 -4.48
N MET A 6 66.03 -5.41 -5.21
CA MET A 6 65.60 -5.37 -6.64
C MET A 6 66.09 -6.54 -7.52
N SER A 7 65.15 -7.40 -7.95
CA SER A 7 65.18 -8.37 -9.09
C SER A 7 63.74 -8.90 -9.30
N ASN A 8 62.98 -8.52 -10.34
CA ASN A 8 62.86 -9.10 -11.70
C ASN A 8 62.29 -10.55 -11.72
N ASN A 9 61.07 -10.80 -12.27
CA ASN A 9 60.68 -11.03 -13.69
C ASN A 9 61.15 -12.41 -14.23
N ASP A 10 60.42 -13.24 -15.01
CA ASP A 10 59.06 -13.32 -15.61
C ASP A 10 58.68 -14.84 -15.68
N SER A 11 57.44 -15.34 -15.87
CA SER A 11 56.73 -15.47 -17.17
C SER A 11 55.54 -16.50 -17.11
N ASN A 12 54.55 -16.36 -18.02
CA ASN A 12 53.27 -17.13 -18.20
C ASN A 12 53.44 -18.54 -18.85
N PRO A 13 52.40 -19.34 -19.30
CA PRO A 13 50.91 -19.33 -19.19
C PRO A 13 50.34 -20.77 -18.84
N PRO A 14 49.17 -21.29 -19.33
CA PRO A 14 47.78 -20.78 -19.46
C PRO A 14 46.69 -21.62 -18.72
N PHE A 15 45.44 -21.17 -18.79
CA PHE A 15 44.21 -21.90 -18.39
C PHE A 15 43.98 -23.22 -19.14
N SER A 16 43.32 -24.21 -18.49
CA SER A 16 42.72 -25.36 -19.17
C SER A 16 41.46 -25.91 -18.46
N LEU A 17 40.41 -26.11 -19.26
CA LEU A 17 39.28 -27.06 -19.20
C LEU A 17 38.65 -27.54 -17.87
N THR A 18 37.32 -27.36 -17.82
CA THR A 18 36.28 -28.31 -17.37
C THR A 18 36.45 -29.08 -16.05
N LEU A 19 35.57 -28.80 -15.09
CA LEU A 19 35.20 -29.77 -14.06
C LEU A 19 33.68 -30.03 -14.09
N PHE A 20 33.30 -31.06 -14.86
CA PHE A 20 32.03 -31.76 -14.68
C PHE A 20 32.20 -32.77 -13.54
N ILE A 21 31.13 -33.02 -12.76
CA ILE A 21 30.78 -34.25 -12.00
C ILE A 21 30.27 -33.98 -10.56
N LEU A 22 29.19 -34.71 -10.22
CA LEU A 22 28.59 -34.93 -8.89
C LEU A 22 27.95 -33.74 -8.16
N PHE A 23 26.64 -33.57 -8.38
CA PHE A 23 25.66 -33.68 -7.28
C PHE A 23 24.29 -34.13 -7.82
N PHE A 24 24.00 -35.42 -7.70
CA PHE A 24 22.65 -36.00 -7.74
C PHE A 24 22.40 -36.68 -6.39
N PHE A 25 21.13 -36.87 -6.04
CA PHE A 25 20.60 -37.29 -4.72
C PHE A 25 20.55 -36.20 -3.63
N LEU A 26 19.39 -35.54 -3.54
CA LEU A 26 18.57 -35.52 -2.32
C LEU A 26 17.14 -35.04 -2.63
N SER A 27 16.35 -35.93 -3.23
CA SER A 27 14.90 -35.75 -3.42
C SER A 27 14.15 -36.15 -2.15
N LEU A 28 14.00 -35.21 -1.21
CA LEU A 28 13.13 -35.31 -0.05
C LEU A 28 12.51 -33.92 0.22
N PRO A 29 11.23 -33.68 -0.12
CA PRO A 29 10.57 -32.44 0.27
C PRO A 29 10.35 -32.46 1.78
N ALA A 30 11.07 -31.62 2.51
CA ALA A 30 10.91 -31.49 3.95
C ALA A 30 9.49 -30.95 4.26
N PHE A 31 8.67 -31.81 4.85
CA PHE A 31 7.30 -31.51 5.26
C PHE A 31 7.32 -30.61 6.52
N SER A 32 7.58 -29.32 6.34
CA SER A 32 7.69 -28.33 7.43
C SER A 32 6.89 -27.04 7.20
N SER A 33 5.89 -27.08 6.31
CA SER A 33 4.96 -25.97 6.04
C SER A 33 3.87 -25.78 7.10
N SER A 34 3.58 -26.79 7.93
CA SER A 34 2.44 -26.76 8.87
C SER A 34 2.59 -25.75 10.03
N LEU A 35 3.83 -25.43 10.46
CA LEU A 35 4.04 -24.56 11.63
C LEU A 35 4.06 -23.05 11.32
N LYS A 36 4.07 -22.65 10.04
CA LYS A 36 4.02 -21.23 9.63
C LYS A 36 2.60 -20.73 9.38
N SER A 37 1.62 -21.62 9.18
CA SER A 37 0.23 -21.22 8.90
C SER A 37 -0.45 -20.54 10.09
N LEU A 38 -0.17 -21.00 11.32
CA LEU A 38 -0.81 -20.49 12.55
C LEU A 38 -0.38 -19.06 12.94
N LYS A 39 0.83 -18.61 12.57
CA LYS A 39 1.26 -17.23 12.86
C LYS A 39 0.61 -16.18 11.97
N ASN A 40 0.30 -16.55 10.72
CA ASN A 40 -0.28 -15.62 9.76
C ASN A 40 -1.78 -15.34 10.00
N GLU A 41 -2.47 -16.15 10.82
CA GLU A 41 -3.82 -15.81 11.28
C GLU A 41 -3.77 -14.71 12.35
N GLU A 42 -2.87 -14.83 13.34
CA GLU A 42 -2.75 -13.84 14.44
C GLU A 42 -2.33 -12.44 13.96
N ASP A 43 -1.46 -12.34 12.95
CA ASP A 43 -1.00 -11.04 12.42
C ASP A 43 -2.09 -10.26 11.65
N PHE A 44 -3.16 -10.91 11.15
CA PHE A 44 -4.27 -10.18 10.49
C PHE A 44 -5.12 -9.37 11.50
N PHE A 45 -5.23 -9.86 12.74
CA PHE A 45 -5.86 -9.13 13.85
C PHE A 45 -5.07 -7.88 14.27
N SER A 46 -3.83 -7.71 13.79
CA SER A 46 -3.00 -6.52 14.05
C SER A 46 -3.50 -5.27 13.30
N SER A 47 -4.42 -5.42 12.34
CA SER A 47 -4.97 -4.32 11.54
C SER A 47 -6.12 -3.55 12.20
N ASP A 48 -6.62 -3.97 13.37
CA ASP A 48 -7.79 -3.37 14.04
C ASP A 48 -7.45 -2.07 14.82
N ALA A 49 -6.75 -1.16 14.13
CA ALA A 49 -6.58 0.28 14.40
C ALA A 49 -6.29 0.69 15.87
N GLY A 50 -5.62 -0.19 16.63
CA GLY A 50 -5.29 0.03 18.04
C GLY A 50 -6.47 -0.03 19.02
N TYR A 51 -7.64 -0.52 18.58
CA TYR A 51 -8.80 -0.78 19.45
C TYR A 51 -8.65 -2.08 20.25
N LEU A 52 -7.86 -3.04 19.75
CA LEU A 52 -7.50 -4.28 20.45
C LEU A 52 -5.97 -4.36 20.55
N VAL A 53 -5.46 -4.60 21.76
CA VAL A 53 -4.05 -4.87 22.02
C VAL A 53 -3.93 -6.24 22.70
N ARG A 54 -3.22 -7.16 22.05
CA ARG A 54 -2.99 -8.52 22.55
C ARG A 54 -2.07 -8.53 23.76
N ARG A 55 -2.23 -9.49 24.66
CA ARG A 55 -1.31 -9.72 25.77
C ARG A 55 0.16 -9.86 25.32
N ALA A 56 0.40 -10.46 24.15
CA ALA A 56 1.74 -10.64 23.59
C ALA A 56 2.38 -9.34 23.06
N GLN A 57 1.60 -8.28 22.81
CA GLN A 57 2.07 -6.99 22.31
C GLN A 57 2.48 -6.02 23.43
N ARG A 58 2.41 -6.45 24.71
CA ARG A 58 2.80 -5.64 25.88
C ARG A 58 4.29 -5.32 25.85
N ARG A 59 4.64 -4.03 25.96
CA ARG A 59 6.02 -3.56 26.11
C ARG A 59 6.46 -3.68 27.56
N ALA A 60 7.41 -4.57 27.84
CA ALA A 60 8.05 -4.66 29.15
C ALA A 60 8.81 -3.37 29.48
N LEU A 61 8.57 -2.82 30.66
CA LEU A 61 9.24 -1.65 31.23
C LEU A 61 10.24 -2.05 32.33
N VAL A 62 9.89 -3.07 33.11
CA VAL A 62 10.70 -3.66 34.17
C VAL A 62 10.53 -5.17 34.12
N GLN A 63 11.62 -5.92 34.22
CA GLN A 63 11.58 -7.38 34.34
C GLN A 63 12.68 -7.84 35.30
N THR A 64 12.30 -8.50 36.40
CA THR A 64 13.20 -8.99 37.44
C THR A 64 12.72 -10.36 37.94
N GLU A 65 13.55 -11.06 38.72
CA GLU A 65 13.15 -12.30 39.39
C GLU A 65 12.06 -12.09 40.48
N TYR A 66 11.77 -10.84 40.84
CA TYR A 66 10.78 -10.46 41.87
C TYR A 66 9.52 -9.80 41.30
N GLY A 67 9.46 -9.55 39.99
CA GLY A 67 8.29 -8.96 39.35
C GLY A 67 8.52 -8.43 37.95
N GLU A 68 7.43 -8.03 37.30
CA GLU A 68 7.39 -7.44 35.97
C GLU A 68 6.50 -6.20 35.99
N ILE A 69 6.87 -5.17 35.24
CA ILE A 69 5.97 -4.09 34.84
C ILE A 69 5.94 -4.07 33.31
N SER A 70 4.77 -4.24 32.72
CA SER A 70 4.58 -4.13 31.27
C SER A 70 3.45 -3.16 30.93
N SER A 71 3.48 -2.59 29.72
CA SER A 71 2.62 -1.48 29.30
C SER A 71 2.00 -1.71 27.93
N ILE A 72 0.82 -1.12 27.70
CA ILE A 72 0.18 -0.96 26.40
C ILE A 72 -0.36 0.44 26.24
N ASP A 73 -0.50 0.84 24.97
CA ASP A 73 -1.10 2.09 24.54
C ASP A 73 -2.28 1.72 23.63
N VAL A 74 -3.53 1.89 24.10
CA VAL A 74 -4.76 1.51 23.37
C VAL A 74 -5.55 2.76 22.98
N THR A 75 -6.17 2.80 21.80
CA THR A 75 -6.90 3.99 21.32
C THR A 75 -8.38 3.71 21.10
N ASP A 76 -9.19 4.77 21.18
CA ASP A 76 -10.61 4.79 20.80
C ASP A 76 -10.85 5.49 19.46
N GLY A 77 -9.78 5.74 18.69
CA GLY A 77 -9.82 6.43 17.40
C GLY A 77 -10.21 7.90 17.46
N ARG A 78 -10.40 8.49 18.66
CA ARG A 78 -10.83 9.89 18.85
C ARG A 78 -9.86 10.70 19.69
N ARG A 79 -9.37 10.12 20.80
CA ARG A 79 -8.38 10.74 21.69
C ARG A 79 -7.00 10.13 21.45
N GLY A 80 -5.99 10.77 22.04
CA GLY A 80 -4.66 10.15 22.19
C GLY A 80 -4.76 8.81 22.92
N PRO A 81 -3.74 7.94 22.79
CA PRO A 81 -3.79 6.62 23.39
C PRO A 81 -3.94 6.69 24.91
N TYR A 82 -4.67 5.71 25.46
CA TYR A 82 -4.79 5.46 26.88
C TYR A 82 -3.65 4.54 27.30
N HIS A 83 -2.80 5.03 28.20
CA HIS A 83 -1.67 4.28 28.73
C HIS A 83 -2.12 3.37 29.88
N VAL A 84 -1.95 2.06 29.72
CA VAL A 84 -2.29 1.05 30.74
C VAL A 84 -1.05 0.24 31.08
N GLN A 85 -0.80 0.07 32.37
CA GLN A 85 0.28 -0.78 32.89
C GLN A 85 -0.23 -1.96 33.71
N PHE A 86 0.56 -3.03 33.68
CA PHE A 86 0.35 -4.26 34.40
C PHE A 86 1.55 -4.46 35.33
N ILE A 87 1.33 -4.31 36.63
CA ILE A 87 2.36 -4.52 37.64
C ILE A 87 2.13 -5.90 38.23
N ILE A 88 3.11 -6.79 38.09
CA ILE A 88 3.11 -8.15 38.64
C ILE A 88 4.26 -8.24 39.64
N MET A 89 3.95 -8.62 40.87
CA MET A 89 4.90 -8.71 41.97
C MET A 89 4.86 -10.12 42.56
N GLU A 90 6.03 -10.74 42.69
CA GLU A 90 6.17 -12.02 43.40
C GLU A 90 5.88 -11.84 44.90
N PRO A 91 5.45 -12.90 45.60
CA PRO A 91 5.28 -12.87 47.05
C PRO A 91 6.57 -12.43 47.75
N ASN A 92 6.45 -11.56 48.76
CA ASN A 92 7.58 -10.94 49.46
C ASN A 92 8.51 -10.08 48.57
N SER A 93 7.96 -9.30 47.63
CA SER A 93 8.70 -8.30 46.86
C SER A 93 8.33 -6.87 47.24
N LEU A 94 9.19 -5.92 46.88
CA LEU A 94 9.05 -4.48 47.10
C LEU A 94 9.27 -3.77 45.75
N PHE A 95 8.26 -3.04 45.28
CA PHE A 95 8.38 -2.05 44.23
C PHE A 95 8.85 -0.75 44.88
N LEU A 96 10.07 -0.31 44.54
CA LEU A 96 10.76 0.81 45.16
C LEU A 96 10.05 2.17 44.97
N PRO A 97 10.33 3.18 45.82
CA PRO A 97 9.72 4.49 45.73
C PRO A 97 9.89 5.19 44.37
N VAL A 98 8.77 5.58 43.77
CA VAL A 98 8.70 6.36 42.53
C VAL A 98 7.85 7.62 42.72
N LEU A 99 8.22 8.72 42.05
CA LEU A 99 7.42 9.93 41.94
C LEU A 99 6.46 9.78 40.76
N LEU A 100 5.16 9.88 41.02
CA LEU A 100 4.10 9.76 40.02
C LEU A 100 3.90 11.06 39.23
N HIS A 101 3.87 10.98 37.91
CA HIS A 101 3.77 12.14 37.01
C HIS A 101 2.37 12.39 36.46
N SER A 102 1.51 11.38 36.41
CA SER A 102 0.14 11.42 35.87
C SER A 102 -0.82 10.66 36.78
N ASP A 103 -2.09 11.05 36.83
CA ASP A 103 -3.10 10.51 37.75
C ASP A 103 -3.37 9.02 37.47
N MET A 104 -2.98 8.19 38.42
CA MET A 104 -3.02 6.73 38.31
C MET A 104 -4.27 6.21 39.00
N VAL A 105 -5.15 5.56 38.23
CA VAL A 105 -6.28 4.78 38.77
C VAL A 105 -5.99 3.30 38.55
N PHE A 106 -6.09 2.50 39.60
CA PHE A 106 -5.73 1.07 39.52
C PHE A 106 -6.70 0.15 40.23
N TYR A 107 -6.72 -1.09 39.75
CA TYR A 107 -7.50 -2.22 40.24
C TYR A 107 -6.58 -3.37 40.64
N VAL A 108 -6.76 -3.93 41.83
CA VAL A 108 -6.01 -5.09 42.32
C VAL A 108 -6.66 -6.39 41.83
N HIS A 109 -6.03 -7.02 40.85
CA HIS A 109 -6.54 -8.22 40.18
C HIS A 109 -6.39 -9.49 41.02
N THR A 110 -5.21 -9.74 41.61
CA THR A 110 -4.94 -10.92 42.47
C THR A 110 -3.94 -10.60 43.57
N GLY A 111 -3.88 -11.44 44.61
CA GLY A 111 -2.91 -11.33 45.71
C GLY A 111 -3.23 -10.24 46.74
N SER A 112 -2.25 -9.96 47.61
CA SER A 112 -2.32 -8.87 48.60
C SER A 112 -0.99 -8.14 48.77
N GLY A 113 -1.04 -6.99 49.42
CA GLY A 113 0.13 -6.20 49.75
C GLY A 113 -0.17 -4.99 50.63
N ARG A 114 0.75 -4.03 50.64
CA ARG A 114 0.57 -2.69 51.20
C ARG A 114 0.95 -1.63 50.16
N LEU A 115 0.08 -0.66 49.98
CA LEU A 115 0.37 0.59 49.29
C LEU A 115 0.78 1.64 50.33
N ASN A 116 1.89 2.31 50.09
CA ASN A 116 2.35 3.46 50.87
C ASN A 116 2.52 4.65 49.94
N TRP A 117 2.00 5.82 50.31
CA TRP A 117 2.21 7.04 49.53
C TRP A 117 2.20 8.32 50.36
N ALA A 118 2.95 9.30 49.88
CA ALA A 118 2.96 10.68 50.36
C ALA A 118 2.59 11.61 49.21
N HIS A 119 1.78 12.63 49.48
CA HIS A 119 1.40 13.66 48.52
C HIS A 119 1.60 15.03 49.19
N GLY A 120 2.08 16.04 48.47
CA GLY A 120 2.65 17.28 49.04
C GLY A 120 1.74 18.18 49.91
N LYS A 121 0.51 17.76 50.23
CA LYS A 121 -0.40 18.41 51.20
C LYS A 121 -0.63 17.59 52.47
N ASP A 122 -0.07 16.38 52.57
CA ASP A 122 -0.23 15.48 53.70
C ASP A 122 1.02 15.48 54.60
N ASP A 123 0.87 15.88 55.86
CA ASP A 123 1.97 15.87 56.87
C ASP A 123 2.47 14.46 57.26
N GLN A 124 1.80 13.43 56.77
CA GLN A 124 1.91 12.01 57.13
C GLN A 124 1.79 11.13 55.89
N ILE A 125 2.45 9.97 55.90
CA ILE A 125 2.29 8.94 54.88
C ILE A 125 0.95 8.25 55.08
N ASN A 126 0.28 7.98 53.97
CA ASN A 126 -0.91 7.14 53.94
C ASN A 126 -0.44 5.69 53.67
N GLU A 127 -0.78 4.77 54.58
CA GLU A 127 -0.58 3.33 54.43
C GLU A 127 -1.94 2.65 54.31
N VAL A 128 -2.13 1.80 53.31
CA VAL A 128 -3.36 1.01 53.12
C VAL A 128 -3.02 -0.41 52.66
N PRO A 129 -3.62 -1.46 53.28
CA PRO A 129 -3.51 -2.83 52.78
C PRO A 129 -4.26 -2.98 51.46
N LEU A 130 -3.67 -3.69 50.52
CA LEU A 130 -4.27 -4.06 49.24
C LEU A 130 -4.75 -5.52 49.29
N LYS A 131 -5.99 -5.77 48.85
CA LYS A 131 -6.54 -7.11 48.55
C LYS A 131 -7.15 -7.13 47.15
N GLN A 132 -7.30 -8.33 46.57
CA GLN A 132 -8.07 -8.54 45.36
C GLN A 132 -9.43 -7.81 45.41
N GLY A 133 -9.78 -7.09 44.34
CA GLY A 133 -11.00 -6.29 44.24
C GLY A 133 -10.83 -4.81 44.58
N ASP A 134 -9.75 -4.42 45.26
CA ASP A 134 -9.55 -3.03 45.68
C ASP A 134 -9.29 -2.09 44.49
N ILE A 135 -9.88 -0.90 44.57
CA ILE A 135 -9.70 0.21 43.63
C ILE A 135 -9.04 1.39 44.36
N HIS A 136 -8.02 1.96 43.73
CA HIS A 136 -7.26 3.09 44.24
C HIS A 136 -7.03 4.16 43.18
N ARG A 137 -6.78 5.39 43.66
CA ARG A 137 -6.28 6.51 42.88
C ARG A 137 -5.08 7.13 43.58
N LEU A 138 -4.04 7.44 42.81
CA LEU A 138 -2.88 8.24 43.23
C LEU A 138 -2.75 9.44 42.29
N ARG A 139 -2.65 10.64 42.88
CA ARG A 139 -2.57 11.90 42.12
C ARG A 139 -1.14 12.21 41.65
N PRO A 140 -0.95 12.99 40.57
CA PRO A 140 0.36 13.51 40.17
C PRO A 140 1.09 14.17 41.34
N GLY A 141 2.42 14.07 41.35
CA GLY A 141 3.27 14.56 42.44
C GLY A 141 3.22 13.73 43.73
N SER A 142 2.54 12.57 43.74
CA SER A 142 2.61 11.62 44.85
C SER A 142 3.86 10.76 44.73
N VAL A 143 4.60 10.56 45.82
CA VAL A 143 5.64 9.52 45.87
C VAL A 143 5.05 8.29 46.53
N PHE A 144 5.10 7.15 45.84
CA PHE A 144 4.50 5.91 46.32
C PHE A 144 5.44 4.70 46.15
N PHE A 145 5.16 3.66 46.93
CA PHE A 145 5.80 2.35 46.81
C PHE A 145 4.81 1.25 47.21
N VAL A 146 5.05 0.03 46.74
CA VAL A 146 4.16 -1.12 46.97
C VAL A 146 4.97 -2.28 47.50
N GLN A 147 4.47 -2.97 48.53
CA GLN A 147 5.06 -4.23 48.99
C GLN A 147 4.05 -5.37 48.79
N SER A 148 4.47 -6.48 48.20
CA SER A 148 3.70 -7.72 48.10
C SER A 148 3.87 -8.56 49.37
N ASP A 149 2.77 -9.09 49.90
CA ASP A 149 2.80 -9.93 51.10
C ASP A 149 3.27 -11.37 50.81
N LEU A 150 3.81 -12.03 51.82
CA LEU A 150 4.07 -13.48 51.80
C LEU A 150 2.86 -14.24 52.37
N GLN A 151 1.83 -14.45 51.54
CA GLN A 151 0.68 -15.28 51.90
C GLN A 151 0.96 -16.78 51.74
N THR A 152 0.19 -17.61 52.46
CA THR A 152 0.25 -19.09 52.40
C THR A 152 0.04 -19.62 50.97
N GLU A 153 -0.90 -19.05 50.24
CA GLU A 153 -1.22 -19.43 48.85
C GLU A 153 -0.18 -18.94 47.82
N ARG A 154 0.74 -18.05 48.23
CA ARG A 154 1.78 -17.46 47.38
C ARG A 154 1.25 -16.86 46.06
N GLN A 155 0.02 -16.33 46.08
CA GLN A 155 -0.52 -15.61 44.94
C GLN A 155 0.31 -14.35 44.64
N LYS A 156 0.70 -14.17 43.37
CA LYS A 156 1.35 -12.94 42.91
C LYS A 156 0.39 -11.75 43.06
N LEU A 157 0.90 -10.64 43.57
CA LEU A 157 0.16 -9.38 43.57
C LEU A 157 0.12 -8.85 42.13
N ARG A 158 -1.09 -8.69 41.57
CA ARG A 158 -1.30 -8.19 40.21
C ARG A 158 -2.15 -6.93 40.26
N ILE A 159 -1.67 -5.86 39.64
CA ILE A 159 -2.35 -4.57 39.58
C ILE A 159 -2.48 -4.14 38.11
N ASN A 160 -3.70 -3.83 37.69
CA ASN A 160 -3.99 -3.20 36.40
C ASN A 160 -4.17 -1.70 36.66
N ALA A 161 -3.39 -0.84 36.01
CA ALA A 161 -3.42 0.60 36.24
C ALA A 161 -3.58 1.36 34.92
N ILE A 162 -4.45 2.36 34.89
CA ILE A 162 -4.55 3.35 33.81
C ILE A 162 -4.01 4.70 34.30
N PHE A 163 -3.33 5.40 33.42
CA PHE A 163 -2.85 6.76 33.65
C PHE A 163 -3.75 7.71 32.88
N ALA A 164 -4.34 8.68 33.58
CA ALA A 164 -5.34 9.56 33.01
C ALA A 164 -4.71 10.44 31.92
N ASN A 165 -5.42 10.58 30.80
CA ASN A 165 -5.11 11.55 29.77
C ASN A 165 -6.31 12.49 29.66
N SER A 166 -6.21 13.62 30.37
CA SER A 166 -7.27 14.61 30.56
C SER A 166 -6.76 16.00 30.21
N ASP A 167 -7.67 16.95 29.99
CA ASP A 167 -7.32 18.30 29.56
C ASP A 167 -6.40 19.04 30.58
N ASP A 168 -6.46 18.65 31.86
CA ASP A 168 -5.65 19.20 32.97
C ASP A 168 -4.43 18.31 33.35
N ASP A 169 -4.33 17.09 32.82
CA ASP A 169 -3.27 16.11 33.14
C ASP A 169 -3.03 15.22 31.91
N VAL A 170 -2.00 15.59 31.13
CA VAL A 170 -1.62 14.92 29.90
C VAL A 170 -0.42 14.01 30.17
N PHE A 171 -0.62 12.71 29.99
CA PHE A 171 0.46 11.73 30.06
C PHE A 171 1.52 12.01 28.98
N ASP A 172 2.72 12.41 29.40
CA ASP A 172 3.87 12.57 28.52
C ASP A 172 4.66 11.25 28.41
N PRO A 173 4.63 10.54 27.26
CA PRO A 173 5.34 9.28 27.10
C PRO A 173 6.87 9.44 27.09
N THR A 174 7.41 10.65 26.93
CA THR A 174 8.86 10.92 26.98
C THR A 174 9.39 11.00 28.42
N ILE A 175 8.54 11.42 29.36
CA ILE A 175 8.82 11.43 30.81
C ILE A 175 8.42 10.08 31.43
N GLY A 176 7.34 9.48 30.93
CA GLY A 176 6.76 8.24 31.43
C GLY A 176 5.85 8.44 32.65
N ALA A 177 5.24 7.35 33.11
CA ALA A 177 4.23 7.39 34.18
C ALA A 177 4.78 7.89 35.53
N TYR A 178 6.04 7.57 35.83
CA TYR A 178 6.70 7.88 37.08
C TYR A 178 8.23 7.78 36.92
N SER A 179 8.98 8.53 37.73
CA SER A 179 10.45 8.41 37.82
C SER A 179 10.86 7.78 39.15
N SER A 180 11.91 6.96 39.13
CA SER A 180 12.45 6.43 40.39
C SER A 180 13.08 7.56 41.21
N VAL A 181 12.94 7.49 42.54
CA VAL A 181 13.56 8.47 43.43
C VAL A 181 15.10 8.47 43.30
N ARG A 182 15.69 7.32 42.96
CA ARG A 182 17.11 7.17 42.62
C ARG A 182 17.51 8.09 41.47
N ASP A 183 16.76 8.09 40.37
CA ASP A 183 17.11 8.85 39.17
C ASP A 183 16.93 10.36 39.38
N LEU A 184 15.88 10.74 40.13
CA LEU A 184 15.66 12.13 40.55
C LEU A 184 16.79 12.69 41.41
N VAL A 185 17.45 11.86 42.24
CA VAL A 185 18.64 12.26 43.00
C VAL A 185 19.90 12.22 42.13
N ARG A 186 20.11 11.16 41.35
CA ARG A 186 21.32 10.98 40.53
C ARG A 186 21.40 11.85 39.28
N GLY A 187 20.30 12.50 38.88
CA GLY A 187 20.29 13.46 37.77
C GLY A 187 21.03 14.78 38.05
N PHE A 188 21.31 15.10 39.31
CA PHE A 188 22.09 16.28 39.70
C PHE A 188 23.58 15.97 39.81
N ASP A 189 24.43 16.97 39.54
CA ASP A 189 25.86 16.83 39.69
C ASP A 189 26.29 16.75 41.17
N THR A 190 27.44 16.13 41.41
CA THR A 190 28.00 15.91 42.74
C THR A 190 28.17 17.19 43.55
N LYS A 191 28.44 18.34 42.92
CA LYS A 191 28.63 19.62 43.63
C LYS A 191 27.29 20.19 44.08
N ILE A 192 26.24 20.18 43.24
CA ILE A 192 24.88 20.53 43.66
C ILE A 192 24.42 19.61 44.79
N LEU A 193 24.54 18.29 44.64
CA LEU A 193 24.11 17.33 45.66
C LEU A 193 24.82 17.54 47.01
N ARG A 194 26.15 17.72 46.99
CA ARG A 194 26.95 17.98 48.19
C ARG A 194 26.52 19.27 48.89
N SER A 195 26.24 20.33 48.11
CA SER A 195 25.78 21.62 48.63
C SER A 195 24.34 21.58 49.16
N ALA A 196 23.44 20.86 48.49
CA ALA A 196 22.03 20.75 48.87
C ALA A 196 21.81 19.88 50.11
N PHE A 197 22.46 18.70 50.17
CA PHE A 197 22.34 17.78 51.30
C PHE A 197 23.29 18.09 52.47
N GLN A 198 24.26 18.99 52.29
CA GLN A 198 25.29 19.35 53.29
C GLN A 198 26.10 18.15 53.82
N VAL A 199 26.36 17.16 52.96
CA VAL A 199 27.13 15.94 53.27
C VAL A 199 28.55 15.99 52.67
N SER A 200 29.40 15.01 53.02
CA SER A 200 30.72 14.88 52.40
C SER A 200 30.62 14.41 50.93
N GLU A 201 31.69 14.64 50.18
CA GLU A 201 31.77 14.20 48.78
C GLU A 201 31.75 12.67 48.66
N ASP A 202 32.30 11.95 49.64
CA ASP A 202 32.32 10.48 49.66
C ASP A 202 30.91 9.88 49.86
N VAL A 203 30.04 10.57 50.61
CA VAL A 203 28.62 10.19 50.73
C VAL A 203 27.90 10.36 49.40
N ILE A 204 28.13 11.46 48.68
CA ILE A 204 27.53 11.63 47.34
C ILE A 204 28.11 10.60 46.36
N LYS A 205 29.43 10.36 46.38
CA LYS A 205 30.08 9.35 45.52
C LYS A 205 29.54 7.94 45.79
N SER A 206 29.23 7.56 47.02
CA SER A 206 28.63 6.24 47.29
C SER A 206 27.21 6.12 46.73
N ILE A 207 26.45 7.21 46.66
CA ILE A 207 25.13 7.27 46.01
C ILE A 207 25.27 7.24 44.48
N THR A 208 26.13 8.08 43.89
CA THR A 208 26.29 8.19 42.42
C THR A 208 27.00 6.99 41.80
N ASN A 209 27.88 6.31 42.56
CA ASN A 209 28.62 5.15 42.08
C ASN A 209 27.94 3.81 42.47
N SER A 210 26.79 3.85 43.14
CA SER A 210 26.01 2.65 43.45
C SER A 210 25.56 1.93 42.19
N THR A 211 25.55 0.60 42.21
CA THR A 211 25.05 -0.23 41.10
C THR A 211 23.57 0.06 40.82
N ASP A 212 23.15 -0.09 39.57
CA ASP A 212 21.73 0.01 39.21
C ASP A 212 20.94 -1.13 39.84
N GLN A 213 19.96 -0.75 40.66
CA GLN A 213 19.07 -1.67 41.35
C GLN A 213 17.71 -1.57 40.67
N SER A 214 17.19 -2.72 40.25
CA SER A 214 15.92 -2.80 39.53
C SER A 214 14.74 -2.27 40.36
N ALA A 215 13.69 -1.78 39.70
CA ALA A 215 12.55 -1.17 40.39
C ALA A 215 11.80 -2.13 41.32
N ILE A 216 11.76 -3.43 41.03
CA ILE A 216 11.15 -4.46 41.90
C ILE A 216 12.23 -5.40 42.44
N ILE A 217 12.33 -5.50 43.76
CA ILE A 217 13.35 -6.26 44.49
C ILE A 217 12.71 -7.20 45.53
N HIS A 218 13.51 -8.11 46.10
CA HIS A 218 13.11 -8.87 47.28
C HIS A 218 12.84 -7.94 48.47
N ALA A 219 11.72 -8.11 49.18
CA ALA A 219 11.47 -7.38 50.40
C ALA A 219 12.35 -7.91 51.53
N VAL A 220 13.33 -7.11 51.97
CA VAL A 220 14.24 -7.47 53.07
C VAL A 220 13.50 -7.35 54.41
N PRO A 221 13.42 -8.42 55.22
CA PRO A 221 12.77 -8.38 56.54
C PRO A 221 13.66 -7.72 57.58
N THR A 222 13.72 -6.39 57.53
CA THR A 222 14.22 -5.55 58.62
C THR A 222 13.21 -5.53 59.77
N LYS A 223 13.66 -5.26 61.00
CA LYS A 223 12.77 -5.21 62.18
C LYS A 223 11.64 -4.21 61.92
N LYS A 224 10.38 -4.67 62.09
CA LYS A 224 9.12 -4.01 61.70
C LYS A 224 8.86 -2.59 62.24
N GLU A 225 9.75 -2.01 63.03
CA GLU A 225 9.60 -0.63 63.53
C GLU A 225 10.58 0.33 62.84
N THR A 226 11.87 -0.04 62.72
CA THR A 226 12.89 0.89 62.21
C THR A 226 12.80 1.17 60.71
N PHE A 227 12.38 0.19 59.89
CA PHE A 227 12.33 0.35 58.43
C PHE A 227 11.21 1.29 57.98
N TRP A 228 10.00 1.06 58.48
CA TRP A 228 8.83 1.88 58.17
C TRP A 228 8.97 3.31 58.70
N ASP A 229 9.56 3.49 59.89
CA ASP A 229 9.90 4.84 60.39
C ASP A 229 10.95 5.54 59.51
N LEU A 230 11.91 4.81 58.93
CA LEU A 230 12.92 5.36 58.03
C LEU A 230 12.33 5.72 56.65
N GLU A 231 11.52 4.84 56.04
CA GLU A 231 10.78 5.13 54.81
C GLU A 231 9.81 6.30 54.99
N ALA A 232 9.11 6.36 56.13
CA ALA A 232 8.21 7.46 56.46
C ALA A 232 8.96 8.79 56.63
N ARG A 233 10.12 8.79 57.28
CA ARG A 233 10.96 10.00 57.38
C ARG A 233 11.56 10.39 56.02
N PHE A 234 11.91 9.42 55.19
CA PHE A 234 12.43 9.65 53.84
C PHE A 234 11.37 10.31 52.95
N LEU A 235 10.18 9.70 52.82
CA LEU A 235 9.07 10.25 52.05
C LEU A 235 8.69 11.65 52.53
N LYS A 236 8.53 11.85 53.84
CA LYS A 236 8.21 13.17 54.42
C LYS A 236 9.25 14.25 54.06
N THR A 237 10.52 13.88 54.00
CA THR A 237 11.61 14.79 53.60
C THR A 237 11.55 15.09 52.10
N PHE A 238 11.25 14.09 51.27
CA PHE A 238 11.20 14.22 49.81
C PHE A 238 10.05 15.12 49.32
N ILE A 239 8.88 15.05 49.95
CA ILE A 239 7.73 15.93 49.61
C ILE A 239 7.77 17.32 50.29
N GLY A 240 8.91 17.72 50.88
CA GLY A 240 9.11 19.08 51.38
C GLY A 240 8.35 19.45 52.67
N ALA A 241 7.79 18.48 53.39
CA ALA A 241 7.03 18.69 54.64
C ALA A 241 7.93 18.99 55.86
N SER A 242 8.99 19.78 55.65
CA SER A 242 10.01 20.19 56.61
C SER A 242 10.07 21.71 56.86
N TYR A 243 9.21 22.50 56.19
CA TYR A 243 9.12 23.96 56.32
C TYR A 243 7.77 24.45 56.88
N ASP A 244 7.38 23.93 58.06
CA ASP A 244 6.72 24.78 59.05
C ASP A 244 7.32 24.52 60.44
N GLY A 245 7.47 25.59 61.21
CA GLY A 245 8.41 25.66 62.32
C GLY A 245 7.92 24.97 63.60
N MET A 246 8.88 24.35 64.31
CA MET A 246 9.00 24.41 65.77
C MET A 246 7.70 24.31 66.61
N ALA A 247 6.81 23.37 66.27
CA ALA A 247 5.54 23.17 66.96
C ALA A 247 5.24 21.68 67.24
N LEU A 248 6.13 21.00 67.97
CA LEU A 248 5.85 19.68 68.59
C LEU A 248 4.85 19.81 69.76
N ASN A 249 3.68 20.36 69.49
CA ASN A 249 2.59 20.44 70.44
C ASN A 249 1.66 19.23 70.23
N LYS A 250 1.68 18.28 71.17
CA LYS A 250 0.84 17.06 71.17
C LYS A 250 -0.65 17.40 71.27
N LYS A 251 -1.27 17.91 70.20
CA LYS A 251 -2.72 17.99 70.09
C LYS A 251 -3.26 16.61 69.75
N LYS A 252 -4.09 16.09 70.67
CA LYS A 252 -4.75 14.77 70.60
C LYS A 252 -5.23 14.48 69.18
N HIS A 253 -4.81 13.35 68.62
CA HIS A 253 -5.29 12.87 67.31
C HIS A 253 -6.82 12.79 67.32
N LYS A 254 -7.47 13.71 66.60
CA LYS A 254 -8.80 13.42 66.05
C LYS A 254 -8.56 12.25 65.10
N LYS A 255 -9.21 11.12 65.37
CA LYS A 255 -9.10 9.89 64.58
C LYS A 255 -9.60 10.21 63.16
N LYS A 256 -8.69 10.62 62.26
CA LYS A 256 -9.00 10.85 60.83
C LYS A 256 -9.57 9.52 60.36
N GLU A 257 -10.80 9.54 59.85
CA GLU A 257 -11.42 8.32 59.33
C GLU A 257 -10.45 7.72 58.32
N LYS A 258 -10.07 6.46 58.52
CA LYS A 258 -9.28 5.74 57.52
C LYS A 258 -10.14 5.73 56.27
N SER A 259 -9.65 6.33 55.19
CA SER A 259 -10.32 6.31 53.89
C SER A 259 -10.62 4.86 53.55
N LYS A 260 -11.90 4.44 53.64
CA LYS A 260 -12.31 3.07 53.33
C LYS A 260 -11.96 2.83 51.86
N THR A 261 -11.18 1.79 51.58
CA THR A 261 -10.95 1.36 50.21
C THR A 261 -12.25 0.89 49.60
N TYR A 262 -12.45 1.21 48.33
CA TYR A 262 -13.56 0.63 47.57
C TYR A 262 -13.12 -0.72 47.04
N ASN A 263 -13.84 -1.79 47.36
CA ASN A 263 -13.58 -3.12 46.82
C ASN A 263 -14.80 -3.60 46.04
N ILE A 264 -14.59 -4.03 44.80
CA ILE A 264 -15.69 -4.48 43.91
C ILE A 264 -16.47 -5.67 44.52
N PHE A 265 -15.80 -6.55 45.27
CA PHE A 265 -16.39 -7.78 45.81
C PHE A 265 -17.02 -7.59 47.21
N ASP A 266 -16.89 -6.41 47.83
CA ASP A 266 -17.56 -6.08 49.09
C ASP A 266 -18.95 -5.43 48.86
N GLU A 267 -19.34 -5.19 47.60
CA GLU A 267 -20.53 -4.41 47.20
C GLU A 267 -21.47 -5.24 46.29
N ASP A 268 -22.77 -4.95 46.31
CA ASP A 268 -23.75 -5.66 45.48
C ASP A 268 -23.64 -5.26 43.98
N PRO A 269 -23.74 -6.19 43.02
CA PRO A 269 -23.76 -5.86 41.59
C PRO A 269 -24.94 -4.97 41.19
N ASP A 270 -24.68 -3.97 40.34
CA ASP A 270 -25.71 -3.11 39.72
C ASP A 270 -26.73 -3.93 38.91
N PHE A 271 -26.31 -5.08 38.36
CA PHE A 271 -27.17 -6.05 37.69
C PHE A 271 -26.69 -7.49 37.91
N LYS A 272 -27.63 -8.43 38.07
CA LYS A 272 -27.36 -9.87 38.19
C LYS A 272 -28.56 -10.71 37.74
N ASN A 273 -28.31 -11.77 36.97
CA ASN A 273 -29.26 -12.84 36.65
C ASN A 273 -28.53 -14.19 36.53
N CYS A 274 -29.18 -15.20 35.95
CA CYS A 274 -28.55 -16.51 35.70
C CYS A 274 -27.43 -16.47 34.67
N ASN A 275 -27.41 -15.46 33.79
CA ASN A 275 -26.48 -15.33 32.68
C ASN A 275 -25.22 -14.51 33.02
N GLY A 276 -25.16 -13.91 34.21
CA GLY A 276 -24.01 -13.12 34.64
C GLY A 276 -24.33 -12.04 35.66
N TRP A 277 -23.37 -11.14 35.85
CA TRP A 277 -23.52 -9.91 36.63
C TRP A 277 -22.60 -8.79 36.14
N SER A 278 -22.95 -7.56 36.49
CA SER A 278 -22.12 -6.37 36.22
C SER A 278 -22.19 -5.35 37.34
N LEU A 279 -21.10 -4.63 37.57
CA LEU A 279 -20.96 -3.58 38.58
C LEU A 279 -20.17 -2.39 38.03
N THR A 280 -20.57 -1.16 38.39
CA THR A 280 -19.91 0.08 37.97
C THR A 280 -19.44 0.92 39.17
N VAL A 281 -18.27 1.52 39.03
CA VAL A 281 -17.63 2.34 40.07
C VAL A 281 -17.37 3.74 39.52
N ASN A 282 -17.87 4.74 40.24
CA ASN A 282 -17.98 6.13 39.83
C ASN A 282 -17.82 7.04 41.06
N GLU A 283 -17.75 8.37 40.87
CA GLU A 283 -17.52 9.32 41.97
C GLU A 283 -18.57 9.28 43.09
N ARG A 284 -19.77 8.74 42.83
CA ARG A 284 -20.84 8.65 43.83
C ARG A 284 -20.67 7.48 44.80
N ASN A 285 -20.14 6.33 44.36
CA ASN A 285 -19.89 5.17 45.23
C ASN A 285 -18.40 5.07 45.66
N SER A 286 -17.47 5.59 44.88
CA SER A 286 -16.06 5.74 45.25
C SER A 286 -15.59 7.20 45.12
N PRO A 287 -15.81 8.04 46.16
CA PRO A 287 -15.41 9.46 46.14
C PRO A 287 -13.91 9.70 45.97
N SER A 288 -13.05 8.70 46.21
CA SER A 288 -11.61 8.76 45.92
C SER A 288 -11.29 8.95 44.43
N LEU A 289 -12.19 8.56 43.53
CA LEU A 289 -12.02 8.75 42.09
C LEU A 289 -12.33 10.19 41.64
N THR A 290 -12.96 11.03 42.48
CA THR A 290 -13.49 12.35 42.10
C THR A 290 -12.44 13.25 41.42
N GLY A 291 -12.60 13.50 40.12
CA GLY A 291 -11.71 14.34 39.33
C GLY A 291 -10.50 13.63 38.72
N SER A 292 -10.50 12.30 38.57
CA SER A 292 -9.62 11.60 37.61
C SER A 292 -10.22 11.55 36.20
N ASN A 293 -11.54 11.78 36.09
CA ASN A 293 -12.37 11.42 34.94
C ASN A 293 -12.28 9.92 34.54
N ILE A 294 -11.73 9.06 35.40
CA ILE A 294 -11.70 7.60 35.24
C ILE A 294 -12.59 6.93 36.28
N GLY A 295 -13.69 6.33 35.82
CA GLY A 295 -14.47 5.32 36.53
C GLY A 295 -13.99 3.90 36.23
N LEU A 296 -14.59 2.89 36.84
CA LEU A 296 -14.34 1.48 36.53
C LEU A 296 -15.65 0.72 36.34
N PHE A 297 -15.57 -0.46 35.73
CA PHE A 297 -16.65 -1.42 35.68
C PHE A 297 -16.09 -2.86 35.71
N MET A 298 -16.94 -3.80 36.08
CA MET A 298 -16.66 -5.23 35.98
C MET A 298 -17.87 -5.95 35.40
N VAL A 299 -17.62 -6.90 34.50
CA VAL A 299 -18.63 -7.75 33.88
C VAL A 299 -18.18 -9.20 33.99
N ASN A 300 -19.12 -10.07 34.36
CA ASN A 300 -18.97 -11.50 34.39
C ASN A 300 -20.11 -12.11 33.58
N LEU A 301 -19.79 -12.75 32.46
CA LEU A 301 -20.73 -13.50 31.64
C LEU A 301 -20.49 -15.00 31.87
N THR A 302 -21.57 -15.72 32.19
CA THR A 302 -21.53 -17.20 32.21
C THR A 302 -21.38 -17.75 30.79
N LYS A 303 -21.22 -19.05 30.62
CA LYS A 303 -21.03 -19.69 29.30
C LYS A 303 -22.26 -19.52 28.42
N GLY A 304 -22.08 -19.22 27.13
CA GLY A 304 -23.17 -19.04 26.18
C GLY A 304 -24.08 -17.84 26.49
N SER A 305 -23.53 -16.77 27.07
CA SER A 305 -24.26 -15.58 27.49
C SER A 305 -23.74 -14.33 26.78
N MET A 306 -24.54 -13.28 26.69
CA MET A 306 -24.11 -11.98 26.16
C MET A 306 -24.47 -10.84 27.10
N MET A 307 -23.61 -9.82 27.20
CA MET A 307 -24.12 -8.48 27.50
C MET A 307 -24.87 -7.99 26.25
N GLY A 308 -26.15 -7.69 26.42
CA GLY A 308 -27.05 -7.37 25.31
C GLY A 308 -26.57 -6.15 24.51
N PRO A 309 -26.96 -6.04 23.23
CA PRO A 309 -26.49 -4.95 22.37
C PRO A 309 -26.80 -3.58 22.99
N HIS A 310 -25.79 -2.76 23.23
CA HIS A 310 -25.92 -1.48 23.93
C HIS A 310 -24.86 -0.46 23.50
N TRP A 311 -25.03 0.82 23.84
CA TRP A 311 -23.97 1.81 23.67
C TRP A 311 -23.78 2.67 24.92
N ASN A 312 -22.61 3.27 25.03
CA ASN A 312 -22.26 4.18 26.12
C ASN A 312 -22.39 5.64 25.69
N PRO A 313 -23.28 6.43 26.30
CA PRO A 313 -23.52 7.81 25.86
C PRO A 313 -22.53 8.83 26.45
N ARG A 314 -21.71 8.46 27.45
CA ARG A 314 -20.80 9.41 28.14
C ARG A 314 -19.34 8.96 28.25
N ALA A 315 -19.01 7.74 27.83
CA ALA A 315 -17.66 7.19 28.01
C ALA A 315 -17.28 6.21 26.91
N THR A 316 -16.00 6.27 26.53
CA THR A 316 -15.23 5.13 26.02
C THR A 316 -14.98 4.14 27.17
N GLU A 317 -15.14 2.85 26.88
CA GLU A 317 -14.74 1.73 27.74
C GLU A 317 -13.38 1.19 27.33
N ILE A 318 -12.50 0.92 28.29
CA ILE A 318 -11.16 0.32 28.08
C ILE A 318 -11.07 -0.93 28.97
N ALA A 319 -11.39 -2.08 28.40
CA ALA A 319 -11.55 -3.35 29.11
C ALA A 319 -10.30 -4.22 29.07
N VAL A 320 -9.94 -4.81 30.21
CA VAL A 320 -8.91 -5.84 30.36
C VAL A 320 -9.59 -7.16 30.66
N VAL A 321 -9.35 -8.18 29.83
CA VAL A 321 -9.88 -9.52 30.06
C VAL A 321 -9.15 -10.16 31.25
N LEU A 322 -9.91 -10.59 32.26
CA LEU A 322 -9.39 -11.17 33.50
C LEU A 322 -9.42 -12.69 33.52
N GLN A 323 -10.43 -13.29 32.89
CA GLN A 323 -10.60 -14.74 32.84
C GLN A 323 -11.35 -15.16 31.57
N GLY A 324 -10.85 -16.23 30.96
CA GLY A 324 -11.48 -16.92 29.84
C GLY A 324 -11.38 -16.17 28.52
N GLN A 325 -12.43 -16.29 27.70
CA GLN A 325 -12.46 -15.77 26.33
C GLN A 325 -13.84 -15.27 25.93
N GLY A 326 -13.87 -14.32 24.99
CA GLY A 326 -15.11 -13.77 24.46
C GLY A 326 -14.99 -13.25 23.05
N MET A 327 -16.13 -13.01 22.42
CA MET A 327 -16.26 -12.32 21.14
C MET A 327 -16.87 -10.94 21.39
N VAL A 328 -16.28 -9.90 20.80
CA VAL A 328 -16.80 -8.54 20.87
C VAL A 328 -17.19 -8.09 19.46
N ARG A 329 -18.44 -7.67 19.32
CA ARG A 329 -18.97 -7.03 18.12
C ARG A 329 -19.15 -5.56 18.39
N VAL A 330 -18.51 -4.69 17.60
CA VAL A 330 -18.69 -3.23 17.65
C VAL A 330 -19.28 -2.75 16.32
N VAL A 331 -20.32 -1.92 16.39
CA VAL A 331 -20.99 -1.34 15.24
C VAL A 331 -20.62 0.14 15.15
N CYS A 332 -20.16 0.56 13.97
CA CYS A 332 -20.08 1.95 13.60
C CYS A 332 -21.44 2.41 13.07
N ALA A 333 -22.13 3.27 13.84
CA ALA A 333 -23.38 3.91 13.43
C ALA A 333 -23.18 5.27 12.72
N SER A 334 -21.95 5.58 12.29
CA SER A 334 -21.61 6.89 11.71
C SER A 334 -22.06 7.03 10.27
N THR A 335 -22.45 8.25 9.89
CA THR A 335 -22.65 8.66 8.48
C THR A 335 -21.35 9.06 7.77
N ALA A 336 -20.21 9.01 8.48
CA ALA A 336 -18.87 9.19 7.91
C ALA A 336 -18.56 8.09 6.86
N LYS A 337 -17.46 8.25 6.11
CA LYS A 337 -17.06 7.23 5.14
C LYS A 337 -16.72 5.93 5.87
N ARG A 338 -17.02 4.77 5.26
CA ARG A 338 -16.65 3.44 5.80
C ARG A 338 -15.15 3.30 6.12
N SER A 339 -14.29 4.09 5.47
CA SER A 339 -12.84 4.17 5.72
C SER A 339 -12.46 4.89 7.02
N GLU A 340 -13.36 5.70 7.58
CA GLU A 340 -13.14 6.51 8.79
C GLU A 340 -13.72 5.85 10.05
N CYS A 341 -14.63 4.88 9.88
CA CYS A 341 -15.30 4.18 10.97
C CYS A 341 -15.85 2.83 10.47
N ARG A 342 -15.24 1.72 10.91
CA ARG A 342 -15.53 0.33 10.50
C ARG A 342 -16.31 -0.40 11.59
N ASN A 343 -17.17 -1.35 11.21
CA ASN A 343 -17.74 -2.31 12.16
C ASN A 343 -16.66 -3.33 12.54
N LEU A 344 -16.34 -3.49 13.82
CA LEU A 344 -15.28 -4.38 14.29
C LEU A 344 -15.83 -5.72 14.79
N ARG A 345 -15.06 -6.79 14.63
CA ARG A 345 -15.28 -8.11 15.23
C ARG A 345 -13.93 -8.61 15.69
N PHE A 346 -13.85 -8.97 16.96
CA PHE A 346 -12.62 -9.56 17.47
C PHE A 346 -12.87 -10.48 18.66
N ARG A 347 -12.18 -11.62 18.62
CA ARG A 347 -12.05 -12.56 19.73
C ARG A 347 -11.00 -12.06 20.71
N VAL A 348 -11.28 -12.08 22.01
CA VAL A 348 -10.38 -11.66 23.09
C VAL A 348 -10.11 -12.80 24.07
N HIS A 349 -8.91 -12.82 24.65
CA HIS A 349 -8.46 -13.82 25.62
C HIS A 349 -7.85 -13.16 26.88
N GLU A 350 -7.63 -13.93 27.94
CA GLU A 350 -7.05 -13.46 29.21
C GLU A 350 -5.79 -12.58 29.02
N GLY A 351 -5.90 -11.32 29.48
CA GLY A 351 -4.86 -10.31 29.41
C GLY A 351 -4.82 -9.48 28.12
N ASP A 352 -5.70 -9.74 27.15
CA ASP A 352 -5.95 -8.80 26.06
C ASP A 352 -6.65 -7.53 26.61
N VAL A 353 -6.43 -6.40 25.93
CA VAL A 353 -7.08 -5.12 26.23
C VAL A 353 -7.84 -4.64 25.01
N PHE A 354 -9.10 -4.26 25.17
CA PHE A 354 -9.89 -3.67 24.09
C PHE A 354 -10.55 -2.36 24.50
N ALA A 355 -10.70 -1.44 23.57
CA ALA A 355 -11.38 -0.17 23.74
C ALA A 355 -12.62 -0.09 22.84
N VAL A 356 -13.75 0.36 23.40
CA VAL A 356 -14.96 0.65 22.64
C VAL A 356 -15.36 2.12 22.87
N PRO A 357 -15.40 2.97 21.83
CA PRO A 357 -15.63 4.39 22.03
C PRO A 357 -17.09 4.71 22.32
N MET A 358 -17.33 5.85 22.99
CA MET A 358 -18.69 6.35 23.20
C MET A 358 -19.50 6.41 21.90
N PHE A 359 -20.82 6.16 22.02
CA PHE A 359 -21.80 6.07 20.92
C PHE A 359 -21.60 4.93 19.90
N HIS A 360 -20.71 3.96 20.12
CA HIS A 360 -20.68 2.74 19.32
C HIS A 360 -21.55 1.66 19.97
N PRO A 361 -22.61 1.16 19.30
CA PRO A 361 -23.33 -0.01 19.77
C PRO A 361 -22.41 -1.23 19.76
N MET A 362 -22.41 -1.99 20.84
CA MET A 362 -21.57 -3.16 21.02
C MET A 362 -22.35 -4.33 21.65
N ALA A 363 -21.87 -5.54 21.41
CA ALA A 363 -22.25 -6.73 22.13
C ALA A 363 -20.99 -7.49 22.55
N GLN A 364 -20.97 -7.97 23.79
CA GLN A 364 -19.88 -8.79 24.34
C GLN A 364 -20.46 -10.16 24.66
N MET A 365 -19.88 -11.22 24.10
CA MET A 365 -20.44 -12.58 24.12
C MET A 365 -19.39 -13.55 24.67
N SER A 366 -19.80 -14.43 25.57
CA SER A 366 -18.99 -15.58 25.98
C SER A 366 -19.25 -16.76 25.03
N TYR A 367 -18.31 -17.71 25.04
CA TYR A 367 -18.41 -18.95 24.29
C TYR A 367 -19.22 -20.00 25.06
N ASN A 368 -19.72 -21.03 24.37
CA ASN A 368 -20.39 -22.16 25.02
C ASN A 368 -19.46 -22.95 25.95
N ASN A 369 -18.15 -22.94 25.68
CA ASN A 369 -17.16 -23.71 26.43
C ASN A 369 -16.54 -22.93 27.61
N ASP A 370 -16.65 -21.60 27.66
CA ASP A 370 -15.93 -20.77 28.62
C ASP A 370 -16.70 -19.50 29.05
N SER A 371 -16.45 -19.06 30.28
CA SER A 371 -16.97 -17.79 30.81
C SER A 371 -16.15 -16.61 30.29
N PHE A 372 -16.74 -15.42 30.23
CA PHE A 372 -16.03 -14.20 29.86
C PHE A 372 -16.10 -13.20 31.01
N VAL A 373 -14.97 -12.97 31.67
CA VAL A 373 -14.86 -12.00 32.78
C VAL A 373 -13.85 -10.92 32.44
N PHE A 374 -14.28 -9.66 32.54
CA PHE A 374 -13.43 -8.50 32.28
C PHE A 374 -13.73 -7.37 33.27
N MET A 375 -12.67 -6.65 33.64
CA MET A 375 -12.80 -5.31 34.22
C MET A 375 -12.59 -4.29 33.10
N GLY A 376 -13.02 -3.06 33.28
CA GLY A 376 -12.60 -1.97 32.43
C GLY A 376 -12.55 -0.63 33.13
N PHE A 377 -11.79 0.28 32.55
CA PHE A 377 -11.76 1.68 32.90
C PHE A 377 -12.80 2.41 32.03
N SER A 378 -13.60 3.26 32.66
CA SER A 378 -14.55 4.13 31.97
C SER A 378 -13.98 5.54 31.94
N THR A 379 -13.96 6.19 30.79
CA THR A 379 -13.46 7.56 30.60
C THR A 379 -14.39 8.66 31.17
N THR A 380 -15.19 8.31 32.17
CA THR A 380 -15.89 9.27 33.02
C THR A 380 -16.02 8.74 34.45
N THR A 381 -15.91 9.62 35.45
CA THR A 381 -16.31 9.34 36.83
C THR A 381 -17.80 9.54 37.08
N ARG A 382 -18.55 10.04 36.10
CA ARG A 382 -20.00 10.30 36.22
C ARG A 382 -20.79 9.03 35.92
N ARG A 383 -22.09 9.04 36.22
CA ARG A 383 -22.99 7.95 35.80
C ARG A 383 -23.15 7.96 34.28
N ASN A 384 -22.59 6.94 33.63
CA ASN A 384 -22.62 6.75 32.18
C ASN A 384 -24.02 6.31 31.68
N TYR A 385 -24.70 5.40 32.40
CA TYR A 385 -26.00 4.80 32.02
C TYR A 385 -25.99 4.19 30.59
N PRO A 386 -25.43 2.99 30.40
CA PRO A 386 -25.46 2.29 29.12
C PRO A 386 -26.90 2.13 28.60
N GLN A 387 -27.08 2.32 27.29
CA GLN A 387 -28.38 2.30 26.63
C GLN A 387 -28.53 1.02 25.83
N PHE A 388 -29.43 0.13 26.28
CA PHE A 388 -29.64 -1.19 25.67
C PHE A 388 -30.62 -1.11 24.48
N LEU A 389 -30.40 -1.95 23.47
CA LEU A 389 -31.25 -2.11 22.29
C LEU A 389 -32.18 -3.32 22.41
N ALA A 390 -31.85 -4.30 23.24
CA ALA A 390 -32.64 -5.52 23.46
C ALA A 390 -33.07 -5.69 24.94
N GLY A 391 -34.08 -6.54 25.18
CA GLY A 391 -34.60 -6.85 26.51
C GLY A 391 -35.54 -5.81 27.13
N LYS A 392 -35.97 -6.08 28.37
CA LYS A 392 -36.93 -5.27 29.14
C LYS A 392 -36.46 -3.84 29.43
N TYR A 393 -35.16 -3.60 29.47
CA TYR A 393 -34.57 -2.27 29.65
C TYR A 393 -34.05 -1.66 28.35
N SER A 394 -34.48 -2.19 27.19
CA SER A 394 -34.21 -1.58 25.90
C SER A 394 -34.84 -0.19 25.79
N VAL A 395 -34.09 0.76 25.21
CA VAL A 395 -34.61 2.08 24.83
C VAL A 395 -35.83 1.98 23.91
N LEU A 396 -35.91 0.92 23.10
CA LEU A 396 -37.02 0.67 22.19
C LEU A 396 -38.34 0.42 22.94
N GLN A 397 -38.30 -0.05 24.20
CA GLN A 397 -39.50 -0.19 25.04
C GLN A 397 -40.10 1.17 25.43
N THR A 398 -39.31 2.26 25.37
CA THR A 398 -39.76 3.62 25.76
C THR A 398 -40.30 4.43 24.58
N LEU A 399 -40.05 3.99 23.34
CA LEU A 399 -40.45 4.69 22.13
C LEU A 399 -41.87 4.28 21.69
N ASN A 400 -42.56 5.18 20.97
CA ASN A 400 -43.88 4.89 20.44
C ASN A 400 -43.80 3.79 19.36
N ARG A 401 -44.65 2.77 19.47
CA ARG A 401 -44.68 1.59 18.58
C ARG A 401 -44.86 1.94 17.10
N GLN A 402 -45.69 2.94 16.79
CA GLN A 402 -45.91 3.41 15.41
C GLN A 402 -44.68 4.13 14.87
N VAL A 403 -44.00 4.93 15.71
CA VAL A 403 -42.75 5.60 15.33
C VAL A 403 -41.68 4.56 15.05
N LEU A 404 -41.52 3.55 15.90
CA LEU A 404 -40.60 2.43 15.66
C LEU A 404 -40.91 1.66 14.38
N ALA A 405 -42.18 1.35 14.13
CA ALA A 405 -42.64 0.66 12.93
C ALA A 405 -42.26 1.45 11.66
N VAL A 406 -42.47 2.76 11.66
CA VAL A 406 -42.04 3.66 10.57
C VAL A 406 -40.52 3.75 10.47
N SER A 407 -39.79 3.91 11.58
CA SER A 407 -38.32 4.02 11.59
C SER A 407 -37.61 2.76 11.10
N LEU A 408 -38.16 1.58 11.36
CA LEU A 408 -37.62 0.29 10.92
C LEU A 408 -38.27 -0.21 9.62
N ASN A 409 -39.24 0.51 9.06
CA ASN A 409 -40.03 0.15 7.88
C ASN A 409 -40.68 -1.25 7.98
N VAL A 410 -41.35 -1.52 9.10
CA VAL A 410 -42.06 -2.79 9.41
C VAL A 410 -43.45 -2.53 9.97
N THR A 411 -44.24 -3.57 10.23
CA THR A 411 -45.58 -3.44 10.82
C THR A 411 -45.53 -3.27 12.34
N ASN A 412 -46.56 -2.65 12.93
CA ASN A 412 -46.72 -2.60 14.40
C ASN A 412 -46.67 -4.00 15.02
N THR A 413 -47.31 -5.00 14.41
CA THR A 413 -47.29 -6.40 14.87
C THR A 413 -45.88 -6.97 14.93
N THR A 414 -45.01 -6.59 13.98
CA THR A 414 -43.58 -6.96 13.99
C THR A 414 -42.84 -6.31 15.16
N ILE A 415 -43.13 -5.04 15.46
CA ILE A 415 -42.58 -4.35 16.64
C ILE A 415 -43.09 -4.97 17.95
N ASP A 416 -44.37 -5.34 18.01
CA ASP A 416 -44.96 -5.99 19.18
C ASP A 416 -44.30 -7.33 19.47
N GLN A 417 -44.05 -8.14 18.44
CA GLN A 417 -43.30 -9.40 18.53
C GLN A 417 -41.84 -9.16 18.96
N LEU A 418 -41.15 -8.21 18.33
CA LEU A 418 -39.75 -7.85 18.64
C LEU A 418 -39.57 -7.43 20.11
N LEU A 419 -40.44 -6.56 20.61
CA LEU A 419 -40.37 -6.03 21.98
C LEU A 419 -40.83 -7.04 23.05
N ALA A 420 -41.66 -8.02 22.69
CA ALA A 420 -42.15 -9.04 23.63
C ALA A 420 -41.25 -10.28 23.73
N ALA A 421 -40.45 -10.59 22.71
CA ALA A 421 -39.70 -11.84 22.62
C ALA A 421 -38.62 -12.02 23.70
N GLN A 422 -37.84 -10.97 24.01
CA GLN A 422 -36.76 -11.05 24.98
C GLN A 422 -37.24 -10.64 26.38
N THR A 423 -37.39 -11.64 27.26
CA THR A 423 -37.89 -11.47 28.64
C THR A 423 -36.81 -11.11 29.66
N GLU A 424 -35.53 -11.23 29.31
CA GLU A 424 -34.40 -10.74 30.10
C GLU A 424 -34.16 -9.24 29.86
N SER A 425 -33.07 -8.68 30.39
CA SER A 425 -32.84 -7.22 30.37
C SER A 425 -31.45 -6.80 29.90
N ILE A 426 -30.42 -6.94 30.74
CA ILE A 426 -29.06 -6.42 30.46
C ILE A 426 -28.14 -7.54 29.95
N ILE A 427 -28.01 -8.63 30.71
CA ILE A 427 -27.28 -9.84 30.30
C ILE A 427 -28.32 -10.86 29.87
N LEU A 428 -28.12 -11.50 28.72
CA LEU A 428 -29.06 -12.38 28.03
C LEU A 428 -28.43 -13.76 27.78
N ASP A 429 -29.22 -14.83 27.72
CA ASP A 429 -28.81 -16.08 27.07
C ASP A 429 -28.51 -15.81 25.58
N CYS A 430 -27.39 -16.36 25.09
CA CYS A 430 -26.96 -16.27 23.71
C CYS A 430 -26.10 -17.48 23.34
N THR A 431 -26.63 -18.67 23.56
CA THR A 431 -25.99 -19.94 23.20
C THR A 431 -25.53 -19.94 21.72
N SER A 432 -24.26 -20.27 21.50
CA SER A 432 -23.56 -20.26 20.21
C SER A 432 -23.45 -18.90 19.49
N CYS A 433 -23.65 -17.76 20.18
CA CYS A 433 -23.54 -16.45 19.54
C CYS A 433 -22.10 -16.03 19.23
N ALA A 434 -21.17 -16.27 20.17
CA ALA A 434 -19.74 -15.97 19.96
C ALA A 434 -19.16 -16.80 18.80
N GLU A 435 -19.51 -18.09 18.73
CA GLU A 435 -19.09 -19.02 17.67
C GLU A 435 -19.63 -18.62 16.28
N LYS A 436 -20.85 -18.06 16.21
CA LYS A 436 -21.42 -17.55 14.95
C LYS A 436 -20.72 -16.27 14.49
N GLU A 437 -20.50 -15.32 15.39
CA GLU A 437 -19.77 -14.09 15.06
C GLU A 437 -18.30 -14.37 14.73
N GLU A 438 -17.67 -15.37 15.36
CA GLU A 438 -16.33 -15.86 14.99
C GLU A 438 -16.31 -16.46 13.59
N LYS A 439 -17.30 -17.32 13.25
CA LYS A 439 -17.41 -17.87 11.90
C LYS A 439 -17.54 -16.76 10.84
N VAL A 440 -18.40 -15.77 11.08
CA VAL A 440 -18.57 -14.62 10.16
C VAL A 440 -17.29 -13.80 10.06
N MET A 441 -16.58 -13.58 11.17
CA MET A 441 -15.28 -12.90 11.18
C MET A 441 -14.23 -13.65 10.36
N LEU A 442 -14.15 -14.98 10.47
CA LEU A 442 -13.22 -15.81 9.69
C LEU A 442 -13.57 -15.80 8.19
N GLU A 443 -14.86 -15.88 7.83
CA GLU A 443 -15.33 -15.76 6.44
C GLU A 443 -15.03 -14.35 5.85
N GLU A 444 -15.15 -13.28 6.66
CA GLU A 444 -14.76 -11.91 6.26
C GLU A 444 -13.24 -11.81 6.02
N ILE A 445 -12.41 -12.41 6.89
CA ILE A 445 -10.93 -12.44 6.76
C ILE A 445 -10.48 -13.24 5.54
N GLU A 446 -11.05 -14.43 5.31
CA GLU A 446 -10.71 -15.29 4.16
C GLU A 446 -10.98 -14.54 2.85
N LYS A 447 -12.15 -13.87 2.75
CA LYS A 447 -12.50 -13.07 1.59
C LYS A 447 -11.58 -11.85 1.39
N GLU A 448 -11.22 -11.11 2.45
CA GLU A 448 -10.28 -9.99 2.33
C GLU A 448 -8.91 -10.47 1.81
N ARG A 449 -8.46 -11.67 2.21
CA ARG A 449 -7.22 -12.30 1.71
C ARG A 449 -7.32 -12.72 0.23
N GLU A 450 -8.44 -13.31 -0.19
CA GLU A 450 -8.67 -13.64 -1.61
C GLU A 450 -8.67 -12.38 -2.49
N GLU A 451 -9.32 -11.29 -2.04
CA GLU A 451 -9.33 -10.01 -2.76
C GLU A 451 -7.92 -9.38 -2.84
N GLU A 452 -7.10 -9.48 -1.79
CA GLU A 452 -5.69 -9.06 -1.85
C GLU A 452 -4.84 -9.90 -2.80
N GLU A 453 -4.99 -11.22 -2.78
CA GLU A 453 -4.27 -12.10 -3.72
C GLU A 453 -4.69 -11.84 -5.17
N ALA A 454 -5.98 -11.60 -5.43
CA ALA A 454 -6.48 -11.23 -6.74
C ALA A 454 -5.84 -9.92 -7.24
N LYS A 455 -5.79 -8.87 -6.40
CA LYS A 455 -5.12 -7.59 -6.71
C LYS A 455 -3.63 -7.79 -7.02
N LYS A 456 -2.91 -8.57 -6.20
CA LYS A 456 -1.48 -8.88 -6.42
C LYS A 456 -1.26 -9.62 -7.75
N ARG A 457 -2.14 -10.57 -8.12
CA ARG A 457 -2.10 -11.27 -9.41
C ARG A 457 -2.43 -10.34 -10.59
N GLU A 458 -3.36 -9.40 -10.43
CA GLU A 458 -3.68 -8.41 -11.46
C GLU A 458 -2.52 -7.42 -11.69
N GLU A 459 -1.91 -6.91 -10.61
CA GLU A 459 -0.71 -6.07 -10.70
C GLU A 459 0.46 -6.80 -11.38
N GLN A 460 0.70 -8.06 -11.04
CA GLN A 460 1.74 -8.86 -11.69
C GLN A 460 1.47 -9.00 -13.19
N ARG A 461 0.23 -9.33 -13.59
CA ARG A 461 -0.14 -9.42 -15.02
C ARG A 461 0.09 -8.10 -15.76
N LYS A 462 -0.24 -6.95 -15.16
CA LYS A 462 0.02 -5.63 -15.76
C LYS A 462 1.51 -5.37 -15.95
N ARG A 463 2.35 -5.74 -14.98
CA ARG A 463 3.82 -5.63 -15.10
C ARG A 463 4.38 -6.54 -16.18
N GLU A 464 3.89 -7.78 -16.28
CA GLU A 464 4.28 -8.73 -17.34
C GLU A 464 3.85 -8.24 -18.74
N GLU A 465 2.65 -7.66 -18.88
CA GLU A 465 2.17 -7.07 -20.13
C GLU A 465 2.98 -5.83 -20.53
N GLU A 466 3.28 -4.95 -19.58
CA GLU A 466 4.14 -3.77 -19.80
C GLU A 466 5.56 -4.17 -20.21
N GLN A 467 6.14 -5.20 -19.56
CA GLN A 467 7.44 -5.74 -19.95
C GLN A 467 7.41 -6.30 -21.38
N ARG A 468 6.39 -7.08 -21.75
CA ARG A 468 6.25 -7.61 -23.12
C ARG A 468 6.16 -6.50 -24.17
N LYS A 469 5.40 -5.43 -23.89
CA LYS A 469 5.33 -4.26 -24.79
C LYS A 469 6.69 -3.57 -24.96
N ARG A 470 7.47 -3.44 -23.89
CA ARG A 470 8.84 -2.89 -23.96
C ARG A 470 9.79 -3.80 -24.76
N GLU A 471 9.70 -5.11 -24.57
CA GLU A 471 10.47 -6.10 -25.35
C GLU A 471 10.07 -6.08 -26.84
N GLU A 472 8.79 -5.91 -27.16
CA GLU A 472 8.28 -5.80 -28.52
C GLU A 472 8.70 -4.47 -29.19
N GLU A 473 8.55 -3.33 -28.50
CA GLU A 473 9.08 -2.04 -28.97
C GLU A 473 10.59 -2.08 -29.20
N GLN A 474 11.35 -2.75 -28.32
CA GLN A 474 12.80 -2.89 -28.49
C GLN A 474 13.12 -3.70 -29.75
N ARG A 475 12.45 -4.85 -29.97
CA ARG A 475 12.64 -5.65 -31.19
C ARG A 475 12.29 -4.88 -32.45
N GLN A 476 11.21 -4.10 -32.46
CA GLN A 476 10.83 -3.26 -33.61
C GLN A 476 11.90 -2.20 -33.91
N ARG A 477 12.53 -1.60 -32.89
CA ARG A 477 13.65 -0.66 -33.07
C ARG A 477 14.91 -1.35 -33.58
N GLU A 478 15.23 -2.54 -33.07
CA GLU A 478 16.37 -3.35 -33.53
C GLU A 478 16.17 -3.79 -35.01
N GLU A 479 14.95 -4.16 -35.40
CA GLU A 479 14.58 -4.52 -36.77
C GLU A 479 14.61 -3.30 -37.72
N GLU A 480 14.12 -2.12 -37.27
CA GLU A 480 14.22 -0.88 -38.05
C GLU A 480 15.67 -0.41 -38.23
N GLU A 481 16.52 -0.55 -37.19
CA GLU A 481 17.95 -0.25 -37.28
C GLU A 481 18.69 -1.24 -38.19
N ALA A 482 18.33 -2.53 -38.15
CA ALA A 482 18.86 -3.53 -39.07
C ALA A 482 18.48 -3.23 -40.52
N ARG A 483 17.21 -2.90 -40.80
CA ARG A 483 16.76 -2.54 -42.15
C ARG A 483 17.46 -1.28 -42.67
N LYS A 484 17.68 -0.27 -41.83
CA LYS A 484 18.45 0.93 -42.22
C LYS A 484 19.90 0.61 -42.59
N LYS A 485 20.55 -0.32 -41.87
CA LYS A 485 21.91 -0.79 -42.21
C LYS A 485 21.94 -1.57 -43.51
N GLU A 486 20.94 -2.40 -43.78
CA GLU A 486 20.80 -3.14 -45.04
C GLU A 486 20.53 -2.19 -46.23
N GLU A 487 19.62 -1.21 -46.07
CA GLU A 487 19.37 -0.15 -47.05
C GLU A 487 20.63 0.70 -47.33
N GLU A 488 21.44 1.00 -46.30
CA GLU A 488 22.72 1.71 -46.46
C GLU A 488 23.79 0.84 -47.14
N GLU A 489 23.89 -0.45 -46.80
CA GLU A 489 24.82 -1.38 -47.45
C GLU A 489 24.45 -1.61 -48.92
N GLU A 490 23.16 -1.75 -49.26
CA GLU A 490 22.70 -1.78 -50.64
C GLU A 490 23.04 -0.49 -51.38
N ARG A 491 22.83 0.69 -50.76
CA ARG A 491 23.16 1.96 -51.40
C ARG A 491 24.66 2.04 -51.71
N ARG A 492 25.51 1.65 -50.77
CA ARG A 492 26.97 1.60 -50.98
C ARG A 492 27.38 0.62 -52.08
N LYS A 493 26.75 -0.57 -52.16
CA LYS A 493 26.98 -1.51 -53.26
C LYS A 493 26.58 -0.94 -54.62
N ARG A 494 25.47 -0.19 -54.69
CA ARG A 494 25.03 0.49 -55.92
C ARG A 494 25.98 1.64 -56.30
N GLU A 495 26.43 2.42 -55.33
CA GLU A 495 27.44 3.48 -55.52
C GLU A 495 28.78 2.88 -56.03
N GLU A 496 29.25 1.77 -55.44
CA GLU A 496 30.44 1.03 -55.89
C GLU A 496 30.27 0.41 -57.29
N GLU A 497 29.08 -0.12 -57.62
CA GLU A 497 28.80 -0.65 -58.97
C GLU A 497 28.72 0.47 -60.01
N GLU A 498 28.13 1.62 -59.67
CA GLU A 498 28.09 2.80 -60.56
C GLU A 498 29.48 3.38 -60.80
N GLU A 499 30.34 3.46 -59.76
CA GLU A 499 31.75 3.80 -59.96
C GLU A 499 32.48 2.77 -60.83
N ARG A 500 32.24 1.46 -60.64
CA ARG A 500 32.89 0.44 -61.47
C ARG A 500 32.46 0.55 -62.93
N ARG A 501 31.17 0.77 -63.20
CA ARG A 501 30.67 1.01 -64.57
C ARG A 501 31.29 2.25 -65.20
N LYS A 502 31.43 3.36 -64.47
CA LYS A 502 32.11 4.56 -64.98
C LYS A 502 33.57 4.28 -65.34
N ARG A 503 34.29 3.50 -64.54
CA ARG A 503 35.67 3.08 -64.85
C ARG A 503 35.73 2.11 -66.04
N GLU A 504 34.78 1.18 -66.15
CA GLU A 504 34.64 0.29 -67.31
C GLU A 504 34.33 1.09 -68.60
N GLU A 505 33.49 2.12 -68.52
CA GLU A 505 33.21 3.05 -69.64
C GLU A 505 34.43 3.93 -69.99
N GLU A 506 35.17 4.45 -69.01
CA GLU A 506 36.44 5.19 -69.24
C GLU A 506 37.52 4.30 -69.87
N GLU A 507 37.68 3.05 -69.41
CA GLU A 507 38.59 2.07 -70.01
C GLU A 507 38.16 1.67 -71.43
N GLU A 508 36.86 1.54 -71.69
CA GLU A 508 36.36 1.26 -73.05
C GLU A 508 36.55 2.46 -73.97
N GLU A 509 36.34 3.69 -73.49
CA GLU A 509 36.60 4.91 -74.28
C GLU A 509 38.10 5.05 -74.59
N GLU A 510 38.99 4.83 -73.62
CA GLU A 510 40.44 4.83 -73.85
C GLU A 510 40.83 3.72 -74.86
N ARG A 511 40.23 2.54 -74.74
CA ARG A 511 40.48 1.43 -75.68
C ARG A 511 39.97 1.72 -77.08
N ARG A 512 38.82 2.39 -77.22
CA ARG A 512 38.29 2.85 -78.51
C ARG A 512 39.20 3.88 -79.15
N ARG A 513 39.70 4.87 -78.39
CA ARG A 513 40.70 5.84 -78.87
C ARG A 513 41.98 5.15 -79.36
N ARG A 514 42.51 4.18 -78.61
CA ARG A 514 43.68 3.39 -79.02
C ARG A 514 43.41 2.49 -80.24
N GLU A 515 42.18 2.01 -80.43
CA GLU A 515 41.80 1.27 -81.65
C GLU A 515 41.61 2.20 -82.85
N GLU A 516 41.12 3.42 -82.63
CA GLU A 516 40.99 4.49 -83.64
C GLU A 516 42.38 4.96 -84.10
N GLU A 517 43.30 5.26 -83.18
CA GLU A 517 44.72 5.53 -83.49
C GLU A 517 45.34 4.38 -84.31
N ARG A 518 45.10 3.12 -83.93
CA ARG A 518 45.64 1.97 -84.68
C ARG A 518 44.96 1.77 -86.05
N ARG A 519 43.71 2.19 -86.21
CA ARG A 519 43.02 2.20 -87.51
C ARG A 519 43.56 3.31 -88.41
N GLU A 520 43.89 4.49 -87.88
CA GLU A 520 44.59 5.53 -88.62
C GLU A 520 45.98 5.06 -89.09
N GLU A 521 46.73 4.32 -88.25
CA GLU A 521 47.98 3.66 -88.67
C GLU A 521 47.75 2.60 -89.77
N GLU A 522 46.78 1.69 -89.60
CA GLU A 522 46.44 0.66 -90.59
C GLU A 522 45.89 1.26 -91.91
N GLU A 523 45.20 2.41 -91.86
CA GLU A 523 44.68 3.12 -93.03
C GLU A 523 45.80 3.84 -93.80
N GLN A 524 46.74 4.49 -93.10
CA GLN A 524 47.97 5.03 -93.71
C GLN A 524 48.88 3.95 -94.31
N GLU A 525 48.83 2.72 -93.81
CA GLU A 525 49.52 1.58 -94.43
C GLU A 525 48.75 1.04 -95.65
N ARG A 526 47.41 1.05 -95.61
CA ARG A 526 46.56 0.66 -96.74
C ARG A 526 46.59 1.64 -97.91
N GLU A 527 46.65 2.95 -97.69
CA GLU A 527 46.78 3.93 -98.78
C GLU A 527 48.03 3.66 -99.63
N ARG A 528 49.16 3.32 -98.99
CA ARG A 528 50.40 2.93 -99.68
C ARG A 528 50.25 1.65 -100.52
N GLN A 529 49.41 0.72 -100.06
CA GLN A 529 49.12 -0.52 -100.80
C GLN A 529 48.05 -0.32 -101.89
N GLN A 530 47.19 0.69 -101.77
CA GLN A 530 46.17 1.02 -102.78
C GLN A 530 46.75 1.79 -103.98
N GLU A 531 47.79 2.61 -103.80
CA GLU A 531 48.55 3.15 -104.94
C GLU A 531 49.17 2.01 -105.79
N GLU A 532 49.73 0.97 -105.16
CA GLU A 532 50.25 -0.20 -105.88
C GLU A 532 49.14 -1.08 -106.52
N GLY A 533 47.91 -1.04 -105.97
CA GLY A 533 46.76 -1.80 -106.49
C GLY A 533 45.97 -1.11 -107.61
N GLY A 534 45.96 0.23 -107.63
CA GLY A 534 45.15 1.02 -108.58
C GLY A 534 45.49 0.76 -110.05
N GLU A 535 46.77 0.58 -110.37
CA GLU A 535 47.25 0.29 -111.74
C GLU A 535 46.78 -1.06 -112.32
N ALA A 536 46.24 -1.95 -111.48
CA ALA A 536 45.72 -3.25 -111.90
C ALA A 536 44.23 -3.19 -112.30
N ALA A 537 43.41 -2.41 -111.60
CA ALA A 537 41.95 -2.43 -111.72
C ALA A 537 41.41 -1.70 -112.98
N GLU A 538 42.13 -0.68 -113.48
CA GLU A 538 41.71 0.08 -114.67
C GLU A 538 41.59 -0.83 -115.92
N ARG A 539 42.32 -1.94 -115.97
CA ARG A 539 42.32 -2.92 -117.07
C ARG A 539 41.07 -3.79 -117.13
N GLU A 540 40.31 -3.89 -116.04
CA GLU A 540 39.15 -4.80 -115.93
C GLU A 540 37.82 -4.09 -116.25
N GLN A 541 37.73 -2.76 -116.02
CA GLN A 541 36.53 -1.97 -116.33
C GLN A 541 36.27 -1.79 -117.84
N GLU A 542 37.29 -1.89 -118.69
CA GLU A 542 37.12 -1.72 -120.15
C GLU A 542 36.31 -2.87 -120.79
N GLU A 543 36.32 -4.08 -120.21
CA GLU A 543 35.59 -5.24 -120.75
C GLU A 543 34.09 -5.23 -120.43
N ALA A 544 33.69 -4.86 -119.21
CA ALA A 544 32.29 -4.93 -118.78
C ALA A 544 31.37 -3.98 -119.58
N ARG A 545 31.87 -2.77 -119.89
CA ARG A 545 31.07 -1.68 -120.48
C ARG A 545 30.56 -1.99 -121.90
N ARG A 546 31.15 -2.96 -122.60
CA ARG A 546 30.69 -3.41 -123.93
C ARG A 546 29.44 -4.29 -123.91
N GLN A 547 29.14 -4.95 -122.78
CA GLN A 547 28.03 -5.91 -122.71
C GLN A 547 26.68 -5.24 -122.40
N GLU A 548 26.68 -4.01 -121.91
CA GLU A 548 25.46 -3.31 -121.47
C GLU A 548 24.76 -2.56 -122.62
N GLU A 549 25.52 -1.98 -123.56
CA GLU A 549 24.97 -1.22 -124.70
C GLU A 549 24.16 -2.09 -125.70
N GLU A 550 24.48 -3.39 -125.85
CA GLU A 550 23.71 -4.29 -126.73
C GLU A 550 22.28 -4.57 -126.19
N ALA A 551 22.10 -4.55 -124.87
CA ALA A 551 20.83 -4.95 -124.22
C ALA A 551 19.75 -3.85 -124.19
N GLU A 552 20.13 -2.59 -124.44
CA GLU A 552 19.19 -1.45 -124.43
C GLU A 552 18.51 -1.24 -125.80
N SER A 553 19.25 -1.52 -126.88
CA SER A 553 18.82 -1.39 -128.29
C SER A 553 17.52 -2.16 -128.61
N GLU A 554 17.39 -3.42 -128.20
CA GLU A 554 16.23 -4.27 -128.54
C GLU A 554 14.90 -3.80 -127.95
N LYS A 555 14.92 -3.01 -126.85
CA LYS A 555 13.69 -2.60 -126.16
C LYS A 555 13.00 -1.40 -126.81
N GLU A 556 13.72 -0.54 -127.53
CA GLU A 556 13.13 0.69 -128.07
C GLU A 556 12.32 0.45 -129.36
N ASP A 557 12.78 -0.43 -130.25
CA ASP A 557 12.12 -0.69 -131.54
C ASP A 557 10.71 -1.29 -131.39
N THR A 558 10.50 -2.13 -130.37
CA THR A 558 9.21 -2.77 -130.09
C THR A 558 8.13 -1.75 -129.69
N ARG A 559 8.53 -0.58 -129.15
CA ARG A 559 7.59 0.45 -128.68
C ARG A 559 7.07 1.34 -129.81
N ARG A 560 7.79 1.49 -130.93
CA ARG A 560 7.37 2.36 -132.05
C ARG A 560 6.23 1.77 -132.87
N GLN A 561 6.24 0.46 -133.12
CA GLN A 561 5.27 -0.17 -134.04
C GLN A 561 3.81 -0.10 -133.54
N GLN A 562 3.58 -0.05 -132.22
CA GLN A 562 2.22 -0.04 -131.66
C GLN A 562 1.51 1.33 -131.74
N GLN A 563 2.23 2.43 -131.98
CA GLN A 563 1.62 3.77 -132.04
C GLN A 563 1.08 4.16 -133.44
N GLU A 564 1.58 3.56 -134.53
CA GLU A 564 1.17 3.93 -135.89
C GLU A 564 -0.15 3.29 -136.36
N GLU A 565 -0.61 2.18 -135.76
CA GLU A 565 -1.90 1.56 -136.09
C GLU A 565 -3.10 2.29 -135.46
N TYR A 566 -2.92 2.90 -134.28
CA TYR A 566 -4.02 3.54 -133.54
C TYR A 566 -4.51 4.83 -134.21
N SER A 567 -3.60 5.62 -134.81
CA SER A 567 -3.91 6.92 -135.41
C SER A 567 -4.71 6.80 -136.72
N LYS A 568 -4.35 5.86 -137.60
CA LYS A 568 -4.97 5.67 -138.94
C LYS A 568 -6.44 5.22 -138.88
N ARG A 569 -6.93 4.75 -137.74
CA ARG A 569 -8.32 4.30 -137.57
C ARG A 569 -9.29 5.44 -137.24
N LYS A 570 -8.82 6.52 -136.59
CA LYS A 570 -9.69 7.60 -136.07
C LYS A 570 -10.13 8.64 -137.12
N GLU A 571 -9.32 8.91 -138.13
CA GLU A 571 -9.65 9.92 -139.16
C GLU A 571 -10.72 9.46 -140.16
N LYS A 572 -10.90 8.15 -140.34
CA LYS A 572 -11.87 7.59 -141.30
C LYS A 572 -13.32 7.64 -140.83
N GLU A 573 -13.57 7.64 -139.53
CA GLU A 573 -14.92 7.70 -138.97
C GLU A 573 -15.44 9.15 -138.97
N ALA A 574 -14.59 10.13 -138.62
CA ALA A 574 -14.96 11.55 -138.54
C ALA A 574 -15.40 12.21 -139.86
N GLN A 575 -15.01 11.66 -141.02
CA GLN A 575 -15.42 12.20 -142.34
C GLN A 575 -16.83 11.75 -142.79
N THR A 576 -17.48 10.83 -142.07
CA THR A 576 -18.77 10.26 -142.51
C THR A 576 -19.98 10.90 -141.81
N GLU A 577 -19.84 11.36 -140.55
CA GLU A 577 -20.97 11.86 -139.75
C GLU A 577 -21.38 13.32 -140.05
N GLN A 578 -20.47 14.20 -140.46
CA GLN A 578 -20.81 15.62 -140.71
C GLN A 578 -21.59 15.86 -142.02
N GLU A 579 -21.64 14.90 -142.95
CA GLU A 579 -22.44 15.03 -144.17
C GLU A 579 -23.94 14.73 -143.94
N GLU A 580 -24.30 14.01 -142.88
CA GLU A 580 -25.69 13.69 -142.54
C GLU A 580 -26.38 14.75 -141.66
N ALA A 581 -25.63 15.42 -140.77
CA ALA A 581 -26.18 16.47 -139.89
C ALA A 581 -26.69 17.73 -140.63
N ARG A 582 -26.35 17.91 -141.92
CA ARG A 582 -26.81 19.04 -142.76
C ARG A 582 -28.21 18.85 -143.35
N LYS A 583 -28.99 17.88 -142.87
CA LYS A 583 -30.31 17.50 -143.45
C LYS A 583 -31.47 17.33 -142.47
N GLN A 584 -31.26 17.51 -141.16
CA GLN A 584 -32.35 17.58 -140.21
C GLN A 584 -32.48 19.00 -139.66
N GLN A 585 -33.45 19.70 -140.24
CA GLN A 585 -34.53 20.39 -139.54
C GLN A 585 -34.07 21.27 -138.36
N GLU A 586 -33.97 22.60 -138.50
CA GLU A 586 -34.86 23.49 -139.26
C GLU A 586 -36.34 23.44 -138.78
N GLU A 587 -36.61 22.77 -137.65
CA GLU A 587 -37.88 22.82 -136.91
C GLU A 587 -37.64 22.90 -135.39
N ILE A 588 -38.41 23.76 -134.72
CA ILE A 588 -38.57 23.93 -133.24
C ILE A 588 -37.56 24.88 -132.55
N GLU A 589 -38.05 26.09 -132.26
CA GLU A 589 -37.44 27.10 -131.39
C GLU A 589 -37.67 26.81 -129.88
N GLY A 590 -36.81 27.33 -128.98
CA GLY A 590 -37.29 27.89 -127.69
C GLY A 590 -36.69 27.47 -126.33
N ARG A 591 -35.67 28.24 -125.88
CA ARG A 591 -35.57 28.88 -124.52
C ARG A 591 -34.98 28.13 -123.27
N THR A 592 -34.05 28.84 -122.57
CA THR A 592 -33.66 28.79 -121.11
C THR A 592 -32.90 27.56 -120.56
N ARG A 593 -32.02 27.59 -119.52
CA ARG A 593 -31.28 28.60 -118.66
C ARG A 593 -30.15 27.84 -117.89
N PRO A 594 -29.08 28.46 -117.30
CA PRO A 594 -27.93 27.70 -116.74
C PRO A 594 -27.68 27.74 -115.21
N GLU A 595 -27.03 26.66 -114.73
CA GLU A 595 -25.93 26.47 -113.74
C GLU A 595 -25.91 27.02 -112.27
N GLU A 596 -25.60 26.09 -111.34
CA GLU A 596 -25.04 26.20 -109.97
C GLU A 596 -23.85 25.17 -109.91
N GLN A 597 -22.70 25.31 -109.23
CA GLN A 597 -22.32 25.68 -107.84
C GLN A 597 -22.56 24.58 -106.77
N GLU A 598 -21.50 24.19 -106.03
CA GLU A 598 -21.45 23.81 -104.57
C GLU A 598 -20.04 23.27 -104.17
N THR A 599 -19.27 23.90 -103.23
CA THR A 599 -19.12 23.71 -101.74
C THR A 599 -18.27 22.47 -101.34
N GLU A 600 -17.58 22.31 -100.19
CA GLU A 600 -17.08 23.11 -99.03
C GLU A 600 -15.88 22.32 -98.40
N GLY A 601 -15.11 22.69 -97.37
CA GLY A 601 -14.94 23.85 -96.45
C GLY A 601 -13.67 23.58 -95.57
N ASP A 602 -12.78 24.55 -95.30
CA ASP A 602 -12.73 25.50 -94.15
C ASP A 602 -12.42 24.85 -92.78
N GLN A 603 -11.31 25.08 -92.06
CA GLN A 603 -10.53 26.25 -91.56
C GLN A 603 -10.79 26.62 -90.08
N ARG A 604 -9.82 27.37 -89.53
CA ARG A 604 -9.71 27.90 -88.15
C ARG A 604 -10.85 28.89 -87.83
N PHE A 605 -11.16 29.14 -86.55
CA PHE A 605 -10.83 30.41 -85.87
C PHE A 605 -11.21 30.45 -84.36
N ASP A 606 -10.84 31.56 -83.71
CA ASP A 606 -10.95 31.90 -82.29
C ASP A 606 -12.40 32.05 -81.75
N GLY A 607 -12.55 32.18 -80.42
CA GLY A 607 -13.76 32.79 -79.85
C GLY A 607 -13.94 32.63 -78.33
N GLU A 608 -14.02 33.77 -77.63
CA GLU A 608 -14.41 33.87 -76.21
C GLU A 608 -15.83 33.34 -75.93
N ALA A 609 -16.09 32.85 -74.71
CA ALA A 609 -16.88 33.60 -73.70
C ALA A 609 -17.50 32.70 -72.60
N GLY A 610 -17.74 33.28 -71.42
CA GLY A 610 -18.85 32.87 -70.55
C GLY A 610 -18.64 31.67 -69.60
N ARG A 611 -18.23 31.96 -68.35
CA ARG A 611 -18.55 31.11 -67.19
C ARG A 611 -19.88 31.56 -66.60
N ARG A 612 -20.93 30.70 -66.59
CA ARG A 612 -22.13 30.75 -65.72
C ARG A 612 -23.14 29.63 -66.12
N GLU A 613 -24.07 29.12 -65.28
CA GLU A 613 -24.54 29.48 -63.93
C GLU A 613 -24.80 28.22 -63.07
N ILE A 614 -24.29 28.21 -61.83
CA ILE A 614 -25.04 27.99 -60.56
C ILE A 614 -24.36 28.88 -59.51
#